data_AF-A0A0A6P5I2-F1
#
_entry.id   AF-A0A0A6P5I2-F1
#
_cell.length_a   1.000
_cell.length_b   1.000
_cell.length_c   1.000
_cell.angle_alpha   90.00
_cell.angle_beta   90.00
_cell.angle_gamma   90.00
#
_symmetry.space_group_name_H-M   'P 1'
#
loop_
_entity.id
_entity.type
_entity.pdbx_description
1 polymer ?
#
loop_
_entity_poly.entity_id
_entity_poly.type
_entity_poly.pdbx_seq_one_letter_code
_entity_poly.pdbx_strand_id
1 'polypeptide(L)'
;MHIEIPDKKGLREFGLVTGALFVGLFGLLFPWIFSFAYPYWPWILAGVLWALALVIPNGLKWIYQGWMSIALVIGWINTRIILALVFYLIITPMGSIMRLFGKNPVKNKPSDSETYRNITHFRSPKHMEHPF
;
A
#
# COMPACT_ATOMS: atom_id res chain seq x y z
N MET A 1 -12.85 11.17 -2.58
CA MET A 1 -11.55 10.90 -3.22
C MET A 1 -11.48 11.76 -4.47
N HIS A 2 -10.84 12.92 -4.39
CA HIS A 2 -10.74 13.84 -5.53
C HIS A 2 -9.57 13.38 -6.39
N ILE A 3 -9.85 12.92 -7.61
CA ILE A 3 -8.81 12.59 -8.58
C ILE A 3 -8.45 13.89 -9.28
N GLU A 4 -7.27 14.43 -8.99
CA GLU A 4 -6.75 15.58 -9.72
C GLU A 4 -6.61 15.22 -11.19
N ILE A 5 -7.26 15.98 -12.05
CA ILE A 5 -7.22 15.73 -13.49
C ILE A 5 -5.88 16.28 -14.00
N PRO A 6 -5.01 15.44 -14.57
CA PRO A 6 -3.73 15.88 -15.10
C PRO A 6 -3.93 16.87 -16.24
N ASP A 7 -2.93 17.75 -16.44
CA ASP A 7 -2.87 18.58 -17.63
C ASP A 7 -2.75 17.72 -18.91
N LYS A 8 -2.95 18.32 -20.09
CA LYS A 8 -2.94 17.62 -21.40
C LYS A 8 -1.68 16.77 -21.60
N LYS A 9 -0.54 17.22 -21.08
CA LYS A 9 0.72 16.46 -21.12
C LYS A 9 0.65 15.18 -20.27
N GLY A 10 0.08 15.25 -19.07
CA GLY A 10 -0.09 14.09 -18.19
C GLY A 10 -1.05 13.05 -18.77
N LEU A 11 -2.13 13.48 -19.43
CA LEU A 11 -3.04 12.56 -20.12
C LEU A 11 -2.36 11.86 -21.30
N ARG A 12 -1.47 12.55 -22.03
CA ARG A 12 -0.65 11.97 -23.09
C ARG A 12 0.31 10.91 -22.57
N GLU A 13 1.07 11.26 -21.53
CA GLU A 13 2.01 10.34 -20.90
C GLU A 13 1.29 9.09 -20.37
N PHE A 14 0.13 9.25 -19.74
CA PHE A 14 -0.70 8.11 -19.32
C PHE A 14 -1.02 7.18 -20.49
N GLY A 15 -1.59 7.70 -21.59
CA GLY A 15 -1.94 6.87 -22.74
C GLY A 15 -0.74 6.16 -23.37
N LEU A 16 0.40 6.85 -23.47
CA LEU A 16 1.64 6.30 -24.01
C LEU A 16 2.20 5.19 -23.11
N VAL A 17 2.36 5.47 -21.82
CA VAL A 17 2.91 4.53 -20.83
C VAL A 17 2.00 3.33 -20.65
N THR A 18 0.68 3.54 -20.53
CA THR A 18 -0.28 2.43 -20.39
C THR A 18 -0.28 1.57 -21.66
N GLY A 19 -0.36 2.16 -22.85
CA GLY A 19 -0.29 1.38 -24.10
C GLY A 19 1.01 0.58 -24.24
N ALA A 20 2.16 1.19 -23.91
CA ALA A 20 3.45 0.51 -23.92
C ALA A 20 3.51 -0.64 -22.90
N LEU A 21 2.93 -0.45 -21.71
CA LEU A 21 2.84 -1.48 -20.68
C LEU A 21 1.98 -2.66 -21.16
N PHE A 22 0.82 -2.41 -21.78
CA PHE A 22 -0.03 -3.48 -22.31
C PHE A 22 0.65 -4.29 -23.42
N VAL A 23 1.34 -3.62 -24.37
CA VAL A 23 2.10 -4.31 -25.42
C VAL A 23 3.29 -5.08 -24.83
N GLY A 24 4.05 -4.47 -23.92
CA GLY A 24 5.19 -5.09 -23.28
C GLY A 24 4.81 -6.32 -22.45
N LEU A 25 3.78 -6.22 -21.59
CA LEU A 25 3.31 -7.34 -20.78
C LEU A 25 2.59 -8.38 -21.65
N PHE A 26 1.46 -8.02 -22.25
CA PHE A 26 0.54 -8.97 -22.86
C PHE A 26 0.87 -9.30 -24.32
N GLY A 27 1.54 -8.39 -25.02
CA GLY A 27 1.99 -8.60 -26.39
C GLY A 27 3.33 -9.31 -26.50
N LEU A 28 4.24 -9.16 -25.53
CA LEU A 28 5.60 -9.70 -25.60
C LEU A 28 5.94 -10.67 -24.46
N LEU A 29 5.90 -10.21 -23.21
CA LEU A 29 6.33 -10.99 -22.04
C LEU A 29 5.50 -12.25 -21.80
N PHE A 30 4.16 -12.13 -21.76
CA PHE A 30 3.28 -13.28 -21.51
C PHE A 30 3.37 -14.34 -22.63
N PRO A 31 3.25 -13.98 -23.93
CA PRO A 31 3.43 -14.96 -25.01
C PRO A 31 4.80 -15.64 -24.98
N TRP A 32 5.86 -14.89 -24.63
CA TRP A 32 7.21 -15.43 -24.54
C TRP A 32 7.39 -16.41 -23.36
N ILE A 33 6.89 -16.09 -22.17
CA ILE A 33 7.01 -16.95 -20.98
C ILE A 33 6.17 -18.22 -21.11
N PHE A 34 4.95 -18.09 -21.64
CA PHE A 34 3.98 -19.19 -21.68
C PHE A 34 3.92 -19.89 -23.05
N SER A 35 4.75 -19.50 -24.01
CA SER A 35 4.77 -20.05 -25.38
C SER A 35 3.41 -20.01 -26.09
N PHE A 36 2.60 -18.99 -25.81
CA PHE A 36 1.30 -18.79 -26.46
C PHE A 36 1.47 -18.05 -27.79
N ALA A 37 0.49 -18.20 -28.69
CA ALA A 37 0.41 -17.38 -29.89
C ALA A 37 0.31 -15.90 -29.52
N TYR A 38 1.07 -15.05 -30.24
CA TYR A 38 1.06 -13.61 -30.03
C TYR A 38 -0.35 -13.02 -30.23
N PRO A 39 -1.01 -12.55 -29.17
CA PRO A 39 -2.35 -12.02 -29.30
C PRO A 39 -2.32 -10.65 -29.98
N TYR A 40 -3.21 -10.41 -30.93
CA TYR A 40 -3.30 -9.12 -31.64
C TYR A 40 -4.00 -8.03 -30.83
N TRP A 41 -4.83 -8.41 -29.85
CA TRP A 41 -5.65 -7.46 -29.08
C TRP A 41 -4.85 -6.40 -28.29
N PRO A 42 -3.67 -6.68 -27.66
CA PRO A 42 -2.91 -5.66 -26.94
C PRO A 42 -2.36 -4.58 -27.87
N TRP A 43 -2.00 -4.97 -29.10
CA TRP A 43 -1.53 -4.05 -30.14
C TRP A 43 -2.63 -3.12 -30.61
N ILE A 44 -3.84 -3.65 -30.83
CA ILE A 44 -5.02 -2.85 -31.20
C ILE A 44 -5.37 -1.88 -30.06
N LEU A 45 -5.39 -2.37 -28.82
CA LEU A 45 -5.70 -1.54 -27.66
C LEU A 45 -4.68 -0.40 -27.47
N ALA A 46 -3.39 -0.71 -27.60
CA ALA A 46 -2.34 0.30 -27.51
C ALA A 46 -2.40 1.29 -28.68
N GLY A 47 -2.70 0.83 -29.90
CA GLY A 47 -2.90 1.71 -31.05
C GLY A 47 -4.03 2.71 -30.81
N VAL A 48 -5.16 2.26 -30.27
CA VAL A 48 -6.29 3.14 -29.92
C VAL A 48 -5.90 4.13 -28.81
N LEU A 49 -5.22 3.66 -27.75
CA LEU A 49 -4.77 4.52 -26.65
C LEU A 49 -3.76 5.56 -27.11
N TRP A 50 -2.80 5.19 -27.95
CA TRP A 50 -1.79 6.11 -28.49
C TRP A 50 -2.41 7.10 -29.48
N ALA A 51 -3.35 6.66 -30.33
CA ALA A 51 -4.09 7.55 -31.21
C ALA A 51 -4.91 8.58 -30.42
N LEU A 52 -5.64 8.14 -29.38
CA LEU A 52 -6.39 9.05 -28.52
C LEU A 52 -5.46 9.99 -27.73
N ALA A 53 -4.32 9.51 -27.24
CA ALA A 53 -3.34 10.34 -26.55
C ALA A 53 -2.80 11.46 -27.46
N LEU A 54 -2.42 11.13 -28.70
CA LEU A 54 -1.82 12.09 -29.62
C LEU A 54 -2.84 13.06 -30.21
N VAL A 55 -4.00 12.57 -30.66
CA VAL A 55 -5.00 13.35 -31.40
C VAL A 55 -5.95 14.11 -30.47
N ILE A 56 -6.53 13.45 -29.46
CA ILE A 56 -7.56 14.04 -28.59
C ILE A 56 -7.31 13.66 -27.11
N PRO A 57 -6.30 14.26 -26.44
CA PRO A 57 -5.95 13.91 -25.07
C PRO A 57 -7.10 14.13 -24.07
N ASN A 58 -8.02 15.05 -24.37
CA ASN A 58 -9.19 15.29 -23.53
C ASN A 58 -10.16 14.09 -23.48
N GLY A 59 -10.20 13.25 -24.52
CA GLY A 59 -11.01 12.03 -24.53
C GLY A 59 -10.51 10.99 -23.53
N LEU A 60 -9.21 11.00 -23.24
CA LEU A 60 -8.57 10.11 -22.27
C LEU A 60 -8.95 10.41 -20.82
N LYS A 61 -9.53 11.59 -20.54
CA LYS A 61 -9.90 12.02 -19.18
C LYS A 61 -10.84 11.05 -18.48
N TRP A 62 -11.88 10.59 -19.17
CA TRP A 62 -12.87 9.67 -18.59
C TRP A 62 -12.26 8.30 -18.30
N ILE A 63 -11.44 7.79 -19.24
CA ILE A 63 -10.72 6.53 -19.10
C ILE A 63 -9.74 6.61 -17.93
N TYR A 64 -8.96 7.71 -17.85
CA TYR A 64 -8.03 7.97 -16.77
C TYR A 64 -8.72 7.98 -15.40
N GLN A 65 -9.86 8.67 -15.28
CA GLN A 65 -10.62 8.72 -14.02
C GLN A 65 -11.15 7.36 -13.59
N GLY A 66 -11.69 6.57 -14.53
CA GLY A 66 -12.13 5.20 -14.26
C GLY A 66 -10.96 4.31 -13.80
N TRP A 67 -9.86 4.36 -14.55
CA TRP A 67 -8.65 3.60 -14.24
C TRP A 67 -8.04 3.97 -12.88
N MET A 68 -7.96 5.27 -12.58
CA MET A 68 -7.39 5.74 -11.32
C MET A 68 -8.28 5.41 -10.13
N SER A 69 -9.60 5.44 -10.29
CA SER A 69 -10.53 4.96 -9.25
C SER A 69 -10.25 3.49 -8.89
N ILE A 70 -10.06 2.63 -9.90
CA ILE A 70 -9.73 1.22 -9.69
C ILE A 70 -8.37 1.09 -9.00
N ALA A 71 -7.36 1.82 -9.45
CA ALA A 71 -6.02 1.81 -8.84
C ALA A 71 -6.07 2.21 -7.37
N LEU A 72 -6.91 3.18 -7.00
CA LEU A 72 -7.08 3.62 -5.62
C LEU A 72 -7.80 2.58 -4.75
N VAL A 73 -8.79 1.87 -5.28
CA VAL A 73 -9.43 0.75 -4.59
C VAL A 73 -8.44 -0.39 -4.38
N ILE A 74 -7.65 -0.75 -5.39
CA ILE A 74 -6.61 -1.77 -5.27
C ILE A 74 -5.57 -1.35 -4.24
N GLY A 75 -5.11 -0.09 -4.29
CA GLY A 75 -4.19 0.46 -3.30
C GLY A 75 -4.77 0.40 -1.88
N TRP A 76 -6.06 0.71 -1.74
CA TRP A 76 -6.78 0.59 -0.48
C TRP A 76 -6.72 -0.85 0.01
N ILE A 77 -7.11 -1.83 -0.80
CA ILE A 77 -7.08 -3.25 -0.41
C ILE A 77 -5.65 -3.69 -0.05
N ASN A 78 -4.66 -3.35 -0.87
CA ASN A 78 -3.27 -3.74 -0.70
C ASN A 78 -2.69 -3.31 0.64
N THR A 79 -2.92 -2.06 1.06
CA THR A 79 -2.47 -1.59 2.38
C THR A 79 -3.05 -2.45 3.51
N ARG A 80 -4.33 -2.83 3.45
CA ARG A 80 -4.95 -3.66 4.50
C ARG A 80 -4.38 -5.08 4.49
N ILE A 81 -4.17 -5.65 3.31
CA ILE A 81 -3.57 -6.99 3.17
C ILE A 81 -2.16 -6.98 3.75
N ILE A 82 -1.32 -6.01 3.39
CA ILE A 82 0.06 -5.92 3.91
C ILE A 82 0.05 -5.77 5.43
N LEU A 83 -0.77 -4.88 5.98
CA LEU A 83 -0.87 -4.71 7.43
C LEU A 83 -1.37 -5.98 8.13
N ALA A 84 -2.38 -6.64 7.58
CA ALA A 84 -2.90 -7.89 8.12
C ALA A 84 -1.83 -8.99 8.11
N LEU A 85 -1.11 -9.15 7.00
CA LEU A 85 -0.01 -10.11 6.88
C LEU A 85 1.08 -9.83 7.90
N VAL A 86 1.54 -8.57 8.02
CA VAL A 86 2.55 -8.19 9.03
C VAL A 86 2.04 -8.49 10.44
N PHE A 87 0.80 -8.14 10.75
CA PHE A 87 0.23 -8.37 12.06
C PHE A 87 0.12 -9.86 12.41
N TYR A 88 -0.39 -10.68 11.49
CA TYR A 88 -0.64 -12.10 11.75
C TYR A 88 0.60 -12.99 11.58
N LEU A 89 1.53 -12.63 10.68
CA LEU A 89 2.74 -13.44 10.43
C LEU A 89 3.94 -13.02 11.27
N ILE A 90 3.99 -11.78 11.76
CA ILE A 90 5.13 -11.27 12.53
C ILE A 90 4.71 -10.94 13.96
N ILE A 91 3.79 -10.00 14.13
CA ILE A 91 3.46 -9.45 15.46
C ILE A 91 2.78 -10.50 16.35
N THR A 92 1.78 -11.19 15.81
CA THR A 92 0.99 -12.20 16.55
C THR A 92 1.83 -13.40 17.00
N PRO A 93 2.63 -14.05 16.14
CA PRO A 93 3.49 -15.15 16.58
C PRO A 93 4.60 -14.66 17.51
N MET A 94 5.16 -13.47 17.31
CA MET A 94 6.12 -12.89 18.25
C MET A 94 5.51 -12.75 19.66
N GLY A 95 4.31 -12.18 19.77
CA GLY A 95 3.61 -12.07 21.05
C GLY A 95 3.27 -13.44 21.67
N SER A 96 2.90 -14.42 20.84
CA SER A 96 2.60 -15.78 21.28
C SER A 96 3.85 -16.51 21.80
N ILE A 97 4.98 -16.36 21.09
CA ILE A 97 6.30 -16.86 21.49
C ILE A 97 6.71 -16.22 22.82
N MET A 98 6.60 -14.90 22.95
CA MET A 98 6.92 -14.19 24.19
C MET A 98 6.09 -14.71 25.37
N ARG A 99 4.79 -14.95 25.18
CA ARG A 99 3.91 -15.54 26.19
C ARG A 99 4.31 -16.97 26.54
N LEU A 100 4.67 -17.79 25.56
CA LEU A 100 5.12 -19.17 25.79
C LEU A 100 6.41 -19.22 26.62
N PHE A 101 7.34 -18.30 26.38
CA PHE A 101 8.58 -18.17 27.15
C PHE A 101 8.42 -17.34 28.45
N GLY A 102 7.19 -17.02 28.86
CA GLY A 102 6.90 -16.27 30.09
C GLY A 102 7.40 -14.82 30.10
N LYS A 103 7.81 -14.28 28.94
CA LYS A 103 8.29 -12.90 28.81
C LYS A 103 7.11 -11.98 28.56
N ASN A 104 6.65 -11.29 29.60
CA ASN A 104 5.68 -10.21 29.45
C ASN A 104 6.42 -8.86 29.35
N PRO A 105 6.31 -8.12 28.23
CA PRO A 105 6.93 -6.80 28.09
C PRO A 105 6.22 -5.75 28.95
N VAL A 106 4.93 -5.97 29.24
CA VAL A 106 4.18 -5.18 30.21
C VAL A 106 4.52 -5.70 31.61
N LYS A 107 5.49 -5.05 32.26
CA LYS A 107 5.75 -5.27 33.68
C LYS A 107 4.51 -4.88 34.48
N ASN A 108 4.06 -5.82 35.31
CA ASN A 108 3.11 -5.66 36.41
C ASN A 108 1.63 -5.57 35.98
N LYS A 109 0.94 -6.72 35.94
CA LYS A 109 -0.42 -6.76 36.47
C LYS A 109 -0.28 -6.73 38.00
N PRO A 110 -0.76 -5.71 38.71
CA PRO A 110 -0.88 -5.84 40.15
C PRO A 110 -1.83 -7.01 40.43
N SER A 111 -1.35 -7.94 41.26
CA SER A 111 -2.14 -8.99 41.87
C SER A 111 -3.21 -8.32 42.72
N ASP A 112 -4.47 -8.39 42.30
CA ASP A 112 -5.63 -8.12 43.14
C ASP A 112 -5.65 -6.73 43.82
N SER A 113 -5.57 -5.66 43.01
CA SER A 113 -5.65 -4.28 43.51
C SER A 113 -6.89 -3.56 42.98
N GLU A 114 -7.64 -2.88 43.84
CA GLU A 114 -8.80 -2.06 43.44
C GLU A 114 -8.46 -0.90 42.50
N THR A 115 -7.17 -0.56 42.32
CA THR A 115 -6.77 0.56 41.46
C THR A 115 -5.44 0.29 40.76
N TYR A 116 -5.36 0.66 39.48
CA TYR A 116 -4.12 0.65 38.68
C TYR A 116 -3.08 1.73 39.07
N ARG A 117 -3.30 2.45 40.18
CA ARG A 117 -2.47 3.58 40.58
C ARG A 117 -1.13 3.06 41.07
N ASN A 118 -0.05 3.41 40.37
CA ASN A 118 1.30 3.15 40.83
C ASN A 118 1.63 4.19 41.93
N ILE A 119 1.68 3.75 43.18
CA ILE A 119 2.03 4.63 44.30
C ILE A 119 3.52 4.90 44.21
N THR A 120 3.88 6.12 43.78
CA THR A 120 5.27 6.56 43.73
C THR A 120 5.85 6.57 45.15
N HIS A 121 6.97 5.87 45.35
CA HIS A 121 7.68 5.91 46.62
C HIS A 121 8.14 7.33 46.96
N PHE A 122 8.17 7.66 48.26
CA PHE A 122 8.64 8.95 48.76
C PHE A 122 10.09 9.17 48.31
N ARG A 123 10.32 10.18 47.45
CA ARG A 123 11.68 10.59 47.07
C ARG A 123 12.23 11.49 48.17
N SER A 124 13.41 11.14 48.68
CA SER A 124 14.13 11.98 49.65
C SER A 124 14.37 13.39 49.07
N PRO A 125 14.17 14.47 49.83
CA PRO A 125 14.45 15.84 49.39
C PRO A 125 15.86 16.04 48.82
N LYS A 126 16.83 15.25 49.29
CA LYS A 126 18.22 15.26 48.78
C LYS A 126 18.34 14.97 47.29
N HIS A 127 17.37 14.27 46.70
CA HIS A 127 17.35 13.99 45.26
C HIS A 127 17.13 15.26 44.42
N MET A 128 16.64 16.35 45.03
CA MET A 128 16.46 17.65 44.38
C MET A 128 17.68 18.57 44.55
N GLU A 129 18.70 18.17 45.32
CA GLU A 129 19.92 18.98 45.55
C GLU A 129 20.85 18.96 44.32
N HIS A 130 20.76 17.92 43.48
CA HIS A 130 21.50 17.82 42.22
C HIS A 130 20.53 17.52 41.05
N PRO A 131 19.89 18.57 40.50
CA PRO A 131 18.82 18.42 39.51
C PRO A 131 19.31 18.14 38.07
N PHE A 132 20.62 18.14 37.83
CA PHE A 132 21.24 17.93 36.51
C PHE A 132 22.30 16.84 36.58
#